data_AF-A0A8S9A8X4-F1
#
_entry.id   AF-A0A8S9A8X4-F1
#
_cell.length_a   1.000
_cell.length_b   1.000
_cell.length_c   1.000
_cell.angle_alpha   90.00
_cell.angle_beta   90.00
_cell.angle_gamma   90.00
#
_symmetry.space_group_name_H-M   'P 1'
#
loop_
_entity.id
_entity.type
_entity.pdbx_description
1 polymer ?
#
loop_
_entity_poly.entity_id
_entity_poly.type
_entity_poly.pdbx_seq_one_letter_code
_entity_poly.pdbx_strand_id
1 'polypeptide(L)' 'MKVTDILRVKGNTLYTAAPDEPLAGAVELMAERDIGSLVVMESG' A
#
# COMPACT_ATOMS: atom_id res chain seq x y z
N MET A 1 -8.23 -6.58 21.96
CA MET A 1 -8.51 -6.26 20.54
C MET A 1 -7.48 -6.99 19.69
N LYS A 2 -7.90 -7.79 18.69
CA LYS A 2 -6.96 -8.51 17.81
C LYS A 2 -6.83 -7.73 16.50
N VAL A 3 -5.63 -7.71 15.91
CA VAL A 3 -5.35 -7.08 14.59
C VAL A 3 -6.31 -7.61 13.51
N THR A 4 -6.72 -8.87 13.63
CA THR A 4 -7.71 -9.53 12.79
C THR A 4 -9.07 -8.82 12.77
N ASP A 5 -9.49 -8.23 13.90
CA ASP A 5 -10.77 -7.52 14.00
C ASP A 5 -10.72 -6.16 13.29
N ILE A 6 -9.55 -5.53 13.26
CA ILE A 6 -9.32 -4.24 12.58
C ILE A 6 -9.31 -4.44 11.05
N LEU A 7 -8.62 -5.48 10.57
CA LEU A 7 -8.55 -5.79 9.13
C LEU A 7 -9.90 -6.17 8.53
N ARG A 8 -10.81 -6.78 9.32
CA ARG A 8 -12.19 -7.07 8.87
C ARG A 8 -12.99 -5.81 8.55
N VAL A 9 -12.74 -4.70 9.25
CA VAL A 9 -13.45 -3.43 9.06
C VAL A 9 -12.77 -2.55 8.02
N LYS A 10 -11.43 -2.60 7.92
CA LYS A 10 -10.63 -1.70 7.08
C LYS A 10 -10.34 -2.23 5.66
N GLY A 11 -10.59 -3.50 5.41
CA GLY A 11 -10.26 -4.17 4.14
C GLY A 11 -8.83 -4.72 4.11
N ASN A 12 -8.59 -5.67 3.21
CA ASN A 12 -7.31 -6.37 3.01
C ASN A 12 -6.55 -5.89 1.76
N THR A 13 -6.94 -4.75 1.18
CA THR A 13 -6.28 -4.18 0.01
C THR A 13 -4.88 -3.70 0.38
N LEU A 14 -3.87 -4.35 -0.18
CA LEU A 14 -2.48 -3.93 -0.09
C LEU A 14 -2.14 -3.17 -1.38
N TYR A 15 -1.54 -1.99 -1.22
CA TYR A 15 -0.96 -1.25 -2.34
C TYR A 15 0.55 -1.39 -2.28
N THR A 16 1.15 -1.77 -3.41
CA THR A 16 2.57 -2.12 -3.50
C THR A 16 3.28 -1.28 -4.53
N ALA A 17 4.56 -1.00 -4.32
CA ALA A 17 5.46 -0.40 -5.29
C ALA A 17 6.65 -1.35 -5.55
N ALA A 18 7.18 -1.34 -6.77
CA ALA A 18 8.41 -2.09 -7.06
C ALA A 18 9.65 -1.32 -6.53
N PRO A 19 10.75 -2.01 -6.18
CA PRO A 19 11.94 -1.34 -5.63
C PRO A 19 12.65 -0.42 -6.65
N ASP A 20 12.48 -0.72 -7.95
CA ASP A 20 13.02 0.01 -9.08
C ASP A 20 12.03 1.05 -9.65
N GLU A 21 10.81 1.10 -9.12
CA GLU A 21 9.82 2.10 -9.50
C GLU A 21 10.28 3.52 -9.11
N PRO A 22 10.18 4.51 -10.01
CA PRO A 22 10.47 5.89 -9.65
C PRO A 22 9.57 6.40 -8.52
N LEU A 23 10.14 7.13 -7.56
CA LEU A 23 9.40 7.72 -6.43
C LEU A 23 8.20 8.55 -6.89
N ALA A 24 8.30 9.24 -8.04
CA ALA A 24 7.20 10.01 -8.59
C ALA A 24 5.96 9.15 -8.85
N GLY A 25 6.12 7.95 -9.42
CA GLY A 25 5.00 7.02 -9.67
C GLY A 25 4.38 6.51 -8.37
N ALA A 26 5.22 6.18 -7.39
CA ALA A 26 4.75 5.78 -6.06
C ALA A 26 3.95 6.91 -5.37
N VAL A 27 4.39 8.17 -5.48
CA VAL A 27 3.69 9.33 -4.90
C VAL A 27 2.40 9.65 -5.65
N GLU A 28 2.39 9.54 -6.98
CA GLU A 28 1.16 9.66 -7.78
C GLU A 28 0.13 8.61 -7.37
N LEU A 29 0.54 7.35 -7.22
CA LEU A 29 -0.33 6.28 -6.74
C LEU A 29 -0.88 6.57 -5.32
N MET A 30 -0.04 7.10 -4.43
CA MET A 30 -0.48 7.53 -3.09
C MET A 30 -1.57 8.61 -3.16
N ALA A 31 -1.40 9.61 -4.04
CA ALA A 31 -2.35 10.69 -4.22
C ALA A 31 -3.66 10.21 -4.88
N GLU A 32 -3.58 9.35 -5.90
CA GLU A 32 -4.74 8.79 -6.60
C GLU A 32 -5.62 7.92 -5.69
N ARG A 33 -4.99 7.18 -4.76
CA ARG A 33 -5.68 6.24 -3.86
C ARG A 33 -5.99 6.83 -2.49
N ASP A 34 -5.60 8.08 -2.24
CA ASP A 34 -5.71 8.77 -0.94
C ASP A 34 -5.11 7.93 0.21
N ILE A 35 -3.88 7.44 0.00
CA ILE A 35 -3.15 6.60 0.97
C ILE A 35 -1.80 7.22 1.33
N GLY A 36 -1.40 7.07 2.60
CA GLY A 36 -0.12 7.59 3.11
C GLY A 36 1.02 6.56 3.14
N SER A 37 0.79 5.34 2.65
CA SER A 37 1.79 4.25 2.73
C SER A 37 1.63 3.25 1.60
N LEU A 38 2.76 2.78 1.07
CA LEU A 38 2.87 1.68 0.13
C LEU A 38 3.83 0.62 0.70
N VAL A 39 3.61 -0.65 0.35
CA VAL A 39 4.55 -1.72 0.67
C VAL A 39 5.49 -1.93 -0.52
N VAL A 40 6.79 -1.77 -0.31
CA VAL A 40 7.77 -2.10 -1.37
C VAL A 40 7.93 -3.61 -1.41
N MET A 41 7.66 -4.22 -2.56
CA MET A 41 7.78 -5.67 -2.76
C MET A 41 8.68 -5.97 -3.96
N GLU A 42 9.63 -6.88 -3.78
CA GLU A 42 10.45 -7.44 -4.85
C GLU A 42 10.09 -8.92 -5.02
N SER A 43 9.63 -9.34 -6.21
CA SER A 43 9.26 -10.73 -6.53
C SER A 43 8.30 -11.38 -5.51
N GLY A 44 7.01 -11.01 -5.62
CA GLY A 44 5.92 -11.32 -4.67
C GLY A 44 5.81 -12.75 -4.15
#